data_AF-A0A1S5Q870-F1
#
_entry.id   AF-A0A1S5Q870-F1
#
_cell.length_a   1.000
_cell.length_b   1.000
_cell.length_c   1.000
_cell.angle_alpha   90.00
_cell.angle_beta   90.00
_cell.angle_gamma   90.00
#
_symmetry.space_group_name_H-M   'P 1'
#
loop_
_entity.id
_entity.type
_entity.pdbx_description
1 polymer ?
#
loop_
_entity_poly.entity_id
_entity_poly.type
_entity_poly.pdbx_seq_one_letter_code
_entity_poly.pdbx_strand_id
1 'polypeptide(L)'
;MSLVSQIIVSADDELRYPTIGELQSIQDYLSTGSNRIRIATIIRDREKEIIQKASKQIFQLHPEYIAPGGNAAGSRKRSLCLRDYGWYLRLITYGVLAGDKDSIETIGIIGVREMYNSLGVPIIGMLDAIQCLKEASLEMLGQDDITIIAPYFDYIIRGMS
;
A
#
# COMPACT_ATOMS: atom_id res chain seq x y z
N MET A 1 -3.92 -9.25 -9.29
CA MET A 1 -3.50 -10.59 -9.73
C MET A 1 -2.53 -11.13 -8.69
N SER A 2 -2.53 -12.43 -8.43
CA SER A 2 -1.51 -13.07 -7.60
C SER A 2 -0.34 -13.58 -8.46
N LEU A 3 0.79 -13.92 -7.84
CA LEU A 3 1.92 -14.55 -8.54
C LEU A 3 1.48 -15.77 -9.37
N VAL A 4 0.60 -16.61 -8.82
CA VAL A 4 0.07 -17.80 -9.51
C VAL A 4 -0.71 -17.40 -10.77
N SER A 5 -1.52 -16.34 -10.70
CA SER A 5 -2.30 -15.87 -11.84
C SER A 5 -1.37 -15.36 -12.96
N GLN A 6 -0.32 -14.63 -12.61
CA GLN A 6 0.67 -14.13 -13.57
C GLN A 6 1.39 -15.26 -14.30
N ILE A 7 1.80 -16.31 -13.57
CA ILE A 7 2.47 -17.47 -14.15
C ILE A 7 1.54 -18.21 -15.11
N ILE A 8 0.26 -18.38 -14.75
CA ILE A 8 -0.73 -19.03 -15.62
C ILE A 8 -0.92 -18.22 -16.90
N VAL A 9 -1.14 -16.90 -16.78
CA VAL A 9 -1.33 -16.02 -17.95
C VAL A 9 -0.09 -16.02 -18.85
N SER A 10 1.11 -15.92 -18.29
CA SER A 10 2.35 -15.94 -19.08
C SER A 10 2.54 -17.26 -19.83
N ALA A 11 2.21 -18.39 -19.22
CA ALA A 11 2.31 -19.69 -19.88
C ALA A 11 1.24 -19.88 -20.96
N ASP A 12 0.02 -19.37 -20.73
CA ASP A 12 -1.09 -19.41 -21.69
C ASP A 12 -0.80 -18.56 -22.94
N ASP A 13 -0.27 -17.34 -22.76
CA ASP A 13 0.15 -16.45 -23.85
C ASP A 13 1.23 -17.09 -24.74
N GLU A 14 2.02 -18.01 -24.19
CA GLU A 14 3.08 -18.76 -24.87
C GLU A 14 2.64 -20.17 -25.31
N LEU A 15 1.36 -20.54 -25.12
CA LEU A 15 0.79 -21.86 -25.46
C LEU A 15 1.57 -23.05 -24.89
N ARG A 16 2.10 -22.90 -23.67
CA ARG A 16 2.91 -23.92 -23.00
C ARG A 16 2.41 -24.19 -21.58
N TYR A 17 2.85 -25.30 -21.02
CA TYR A 17 2.73 -25.54 -19.59
C TYR A 17 3.73 -24.66 -18.81
N PRO A 18 3.49 -24.42 -17.52
CA PRO A 18 4.49 -23.83 -16.64
C PRO A 18 5.78 -24.65 -16.64
N THR A 19 6.90 -23.97 -16.77
CA THR A 19 8.25 -24.50 -16.66
C THR A 19 8.56 -24.94 -15.23
N ILE A 20 9.63 -25.71 -15.04
CA ILE A 20 10.10 -26.11 -13.71
C ILE A 20 10.39 -24.89 -12.81
N GLY A 21 10.96 -23.81 -13.38
CA GLY A 21 11.25 -22.59 -12.63
C GLY A 21 9.99 -21.83 -12.19
N GLU A 22 8.96 -21.78 -13.05
CA GLU A 22 7.67 -21.20 -12.71
C GLU A 22 6.93 -22.04 -11.66
N LEU A 23 6.95 -23.37 -11.78
CA LEU A 23 6.40 -24.27 -10.75
C LEU A 23 7.11 -24.11 -9.41
N GLN A 24 8.44 -23.96 -9.41
CA GLN A 24 9.21 -23.67 -8.20
C GLN A 24 8.79 -22.34 -7.58
N SER A 25 8.59 -21.29 -8.39
CA SER A 25 8.14 -19.98 -7.92
C SER A 25 6.75 -20.06 -7.26
N ILE A 26 5.84 -20.90 -7.79
CA ILE A 26 4.54 -21.17 -7.15
C ILE A 26 4.75 -21.87 -5.79
N GLN A 27 5.62 -22.88 -5.72
CA GLN A 27 5.90 -23.58 -4.46
C GLN A 27 6.46 -22.64 -3.39
N ASP A 28 7.42 -21.78 -3.75
CA ASP A 28 8.03 -20.80 -2.85
C ASP A 28 7.02 -19.74 -2.37
N TYR A 29 6.13 -19.32 -3.26
CA TYR A 29 5.02 -18.43 -2.91
C TYR A 29 4.03 -19.08 -1.94
N LEU A 30 3.68 -20.35 -2.14
CA LEU A 30 2.76 -21.06 -1.25
C LEU A 30 3.39 -21.35 0.12
N SER A 31 4.67 -21.72 0.16
CA SER A 31 5.39 -22.04 1.40
C SER A 31 5.52 -20.83 2.33
N THR A 32 5.63 -19.62 1.78
CA THR A 32 5.73 -18.35 2.53
C THR A 32 4.36 -17.73 2.89
N GLY A 33 3.25 -18.36 2.50
CA GLY A 33 1.89 -17.81 2.66
C GLY A 33 1.48 -17.57 4.12
N SER A 34 1.85 -18.47 5.04
CA SER A 34 1.57 -18.31 6.47
C SER A 34 2.18 -17.03 7.04
N ASN A 35 3.40 -16.70 6.62
CA ASN A 35 4.08 -15.48 7.05
C ASN A 35 3.39 -14.22 6.52
N ARG A 36 2.98 -14.22 5.24
CA ARG A 36 2.25 -13.08 4.65
C ARG A 36 0.89 -12.86 5.31
N ILE A 37 0.17 -13.92 5.66
CA ILE A 37 -1.09 -13.85 6.43
C ILE A 37 -0.84 -13.23 7.80
N ARG A 38 0.22 -13.64 8.50
CA ARG A 38 0.59 -13.08 9.80
C ARG A 38 0.88 -11.58 9.71
N ILE A 39 1.69 -11.16 8.75
CA ILE A 39 2.03 -9.73 8.53
C ILE A 39 0.78 -8.91 8.24
N ALA A 40 -0.06 -9.35 7.30
CA ALA A 40 -1.31 -8.66 6.95
C ALA A 40 -2.27 -8.55 8.15
N THR A 41 -2.31 -9.59 8.99
CA THR A 41 -3.12 -9.61 10.21
C THR A 41 -2.62 -8.58 11.25
N ILE A 42 -1.30 -8.49 11.47
CA ILE A 42 -0.72 -7.50 12.38
C ILE A 42 -1.09 -6.07 11.93
N ILE A 43 -0.92 -5.77 10.64
CA ILE A 43 -1.25 -4.45 10.09
C ILE A 43 -2.74 -4.13 10.24
N ARG A 44 -3.62 -5.10 9.92
CA ARG A 44 -5.07 -4.95 10.09
C ARG A 44 -5.43 -4.64 11.56
N ASP A 45 -4.89 -5.43 12.49
CA ASP A 45 -5.23 -5.30 13.91
C ASP A 45 -4.68 -4.00 14.52
N ARG A 46 -3.60 -3.45 13.93
CA ARG A 46 -2.96 -2.18 14.32
C ARG A 46 -3.37 -0.97 13.47
N GLU A 47 -4.31 -1.12 12.54
CA GLU A 47 -4.69 -0.07 11.57
C GLU A 47 -4.95 1.28 12.25
N LYS A 48 -5.77 1.30 13.31
CA LYS A 48 -6.11 2.54 14.03
C LYS A 48 -4.89 3.23 14.64
N GLU A 49 -3.97 2.46 15.21
CA GLU A 49 -2.75 2.97 15.83
C GLU A 49 -1.81 3.57 14.76
N ILE A 50 -1.64 2.85 13.65
CA ILE A 50 -0.82 3.27 12.51
C ILE A 50 -1.35 4.58 11.92
N ILE A 51 -2.65 4.64 11.62
CA ILE A 51 -3.29 5.85 11.04
C ILE A 51 -3.15 7.03 11.99
N GLN A 52 -3.34 6.84 13.30
CA GLN A 52 -3.18 7.91 14.28
C GLN A 52 -1.75 8.46 14.31
N LYS A 53 -0.74 7.59 14.34
CA LYS A 53 0.67 7.99 14.31
C LYS A 53 1.03 8.74 13.02
N ALA A 54 0.72 8.14 11.87
CA ALA A 54 1.00 8.74 10.56
C ALA A 54 0.28 10.09 10.39
N SER A 55 -0.96 10.21 10.87
CA SER A 55 -1.72 11.46 10.80
C SER A 55 -1.11 12.58 11.65
N LYS A 56 -0.50 12.23 12.78
CA LYS A 56 0.19 13.20 13.62
C LYS A 56 1.46 13.71 12.92
N GLN A 57 2.23 12.81 12.31
CA GLN A 57 3.44 13.15 11.58
C GLN A 57 3.15 14.06 10.38
N ILE A 58 2.17 13.70 9.53
CA ILE A 58 1.88 14.50 8.32
C ILE A 58 1.43 15.93 8.66
N PHE A 59 0.65 16.13 9.72
CA PHE A 59 0.19 17.47 10.10
C PHE A 59 1.22 18.27 10.89
N GLN A 60 2.27 17.61 11.40
CA GLN A 60 3.46 18.29 11.89
C GLN A 60 4.36 18.76 10.75
N LEU A 61 4.48 17.95 9.69
CA LEU A 61 5.25 18.29 8.49
C LEU A 61 4.55 19.36 7.64
N HIS A 62 3.24 19.22 7.46
CA HIS A 62 2.37 20.11 6.67
C HIS A 62 1.21 20.67 7.50
N PRO A 63 1.48 21.59 8.44
CA PRO A 63 0.43 22.22 9.26
C PRO A 63 -0.59 23.00 8.42
N GLU A 64 -0.21 23.47 7.23
CA GLU A 64 -1.07 24.20 6.30
C GLU A 64 -2.27 23.37 5.80
N TYR A 65 -2.18 22.04 5.80
CA TYR A 65 -3.29 21.19 5.35
C TYR A 65 -4.50 21.22 6.28
N ILE A 66 -4.29 21.46 7.58
CA ILE A 66 -5.37 21.54 8.58
C ILE A 66 -5.78 22.98 8.92
N ALA A 67 -4.98 23.97 8.50
CA ALA A 67 -5.28 25.38 8.66
C ALA A 67 -6.52 25.78 7.83
N PRO A 68 -7.21 26.90 8.17
CA PRO A 68 -8.33 27.40 7.38
C PRO A 68 -7.97 27.56 5.89
N GLY A 69 -8.76 26.96 5.01
CA GLY A 69 -8.49 26.92 3.56
C GLY A 69 -7.73 25.66 3.09
N GLY A 70 -7.14 24.89 4.00
CA GLY A 70 -6.45 23.64 3.69
C GLY A 70 -7.36 22.49 3.23
N ASN A 71 -6.74 21.48 2.63
CA ASN A 71 -7.44 20.30 2.08
C ASN A 71 -7.91 19.30 3.15
N ALA A 72 -7.38 19.38 4.37
CA ALA A 72 -7.83 18.61 5.53
C ALA A 72 -8.46 19.51 6.61
N ALA A 73 -8.83 20.75 6.28
CA ALA A 73 -9.40 21.71 7.21
C ALA A 73 -10.82 21.30 7.67
N GLY A 74 -11.02 21.19 8.98
CA GLY A 74 -12.28 20.80 9.59
C GLY A 74 -12.51 19.29 9.69
N SER A 75 -13.49 18.88 10.51
CA SER A 75 -13.73 17.48 10.86
C SER A 75 -14.05 16.59 9.66
N ARG A 76 -14.87 17.08 8.73
CA ARG A 76 -15.29 16.32 7.54
C ARG A 76 -14.12 16.04 6.59
N LYS A 77 -13.34 17.06 6.20
CA LYS A 77 -12.20 16.88 5.29
C LYS A 77 -11.11 16.03 5.92
N ARG A 78 -10.83 16.24 7.21
CA ARG A 78 -9.89 15.41 7.97
C ARG A 78 -10.32 13.94 8.01
N SER A 79 -11.60 13.67 8.23
CA SER A 79 -12.14 12.31 8.18
C SER A 79 -11.90 11.62 6.83
N LEU A 80 -12.05 12.34 5.71
CA LEU A 80 -11.78 11.81 4.37
C LEU A 80 -10.29 11.51 4.16
N CYS A 81 -9.41 12.40 4.62
CA CYS A 81 -7.96 12.17 4.60
C CYS A 81 -7.56 10.90 5.39
N LEU A 82 -8.07 10.73 6.61
CA LEU A 82 -7.79 9.54 7.43
C LEU A 82 -8.40 8.26 6.83
N ARG A 83 -9.52 8.36 6.13
CA ARG A 83 -10.13 7.24 5.42
C ARG A 83 -9.21 6.74 4.31
N ASP A 84 -8.59 7.65 3.56
CA ASP A 84 -7.67 7.27 2.49
C ASP A 84 -6.46 6.48 3.04
N TYR A 85 -5.98 6.78 4.25
CA TYR A 85 -4.91 5.98 4.89
C TYR A 85 -5.35 4.52 5.12
N GLY A 86 -6.57 4.32 5.62
CA GLY A 86 -7.12 2.97 5.80
C GLY A 86 -7.29 2.24 4.46
N TRP A 87 -7.65 2.96 3.40
CA TRP A 87 -7.72 2.37 2.05
C TRP A 87 -6.35 1.94 1.54
N TYR A 88 -5.31 2.77 1.69
CA TYR A 88 -3.95 2.37 1.29
C TYR A 88 -3.39 1.23 2.14
N LEU A 89 -3.56 1.24 3.47
CA LEU A 89 -3.17 0.10 4.31
C LEU A 89 -3.86 -1.19 3.86
N ARG A 90 -5.16 -1.12 3.55
CA ARG A 90 -5.92 -2.25 3.02
C ARG A 90 -5.36 -2.75 1.69
N LEU A 91 -5.06 -1.86 0.74
CA LEU A 91 -4.42 -2.25 -0.53
C LEU A 91 -3.04 -2.87 -0.33
N ILE A 92 -2.25 -2.35 0.61
CA ILE A 92 -0.95 -2.94 0.97
C ILE A 92 -1.12 -4.35 1.51
N THR A 93 -2.11 -4.60 2.39
CA THR A 93 -2.38 -5.96 2.87
C THR A 93 -2.83 -6.89 1.74
N TYR A 94 -3.55 -6.39 0.73
CA TYR A 94 -3.90 -7.18 -0.46
C TYR A 94 -2.67 -7.54 -1.28
N GLY A 95 -1.77 -6.57 -1.51
CA GLY A 95 -0.51 -6.81 -2.21
C GLY A 95 0.37 -7.83 -1.48
N VAL A 96 0.54 -7.66 -0.16
CA VAL A 96 1.28 -8.60 0.68
C VAL A 96 0.69 -10.00 0.60
N LEU A 97 -0.63 -10.18 0.72
CA LEU A 97 -1.23 -11.51 0.62
C LEU A 97 -1.03 -12.14 -0.76
N ALA A 98 -1.26 -11.36 -1.82
CA ALA A 98 -1.12 -11.78 -3.21
C ALA A 98 0.33 -12.02 -3.64
N GLY A 99 1.31 -11.51 -2.88
CA GLY A 99 2.73 -11.55 -3.21
C GLY A 99 3.09 -10.70 -4.43
N ASP A 100 2.29 -9.68 -4.75
CA ASP A 100 2.40 -8.92 -5.98
C ASP A 100 1.80 -7.50 -5.88
N LYS A 101 2.24 -6.60 -6.77
CA LYS A 101 1.85 -5.19 -6.82
C LYS A 101 0.52 -4.90 -7.51
N ASP A 102 -0.04 -5.83 -8.27
CA ASP A 102 -1.14 -5.55 -9.21
C ASP A 102 -2.40 -4.99 -8.52
N SER A 103 -2.74 -5.47 -7.32
CA SER A 103 -3.88 -4.92 -6.56
C SER A 103 -3.69 -3.46 -6.13
N ILE A 104 -2.44 -3.06 -5.86
CA ILE A 104 -2.07 -1.68 -5.55
C ILE A 104 -2.07 -0.84 -6.83
N GLU A 105 -1.51 -1.37 -7.91
CA GLU A 105 -1.40 -0.69 -9.20
C GLU A 105 -2.77 -0.37 -9.80
N THR A 106 -3.61 -1.39 -9.96
CA THR A 106 -4.91 -1.30 -10.62
C THR A 106 -5.92 -0.45 -9.86
N ILE A 107 -5.84 -0.42 -8.52
CA ILE A 107 -6.82 0.27 -7.67
C ILE A 107 -6.29 1.62 -7.16
N GLY A 108 -5.01 1.68 -6.77
CA GLY A 108 -4.44 2.80 -6.02
C GLY A 108 -3.48 3.71 -6.80
N ILE A 109 -3.02 3.31 -7.99
CA ILE A 109 -2.02 4.06 -8.76
C ILE A 109 -2.57 4.55 -10.09
N ILE A 110 -3.18 3.68 -10.89
CA ILE A 110 -3.74 4.08 -12.19
C ILE A 110 -4.85 5.12 -11.96
N GLY A 111 -4.64 6.34 -12.48
CA GLY A 111 -5.59 7.45 -12.38
C GLY A 111 -5.50 8.27 -11.08
N VAL A 112 -4.56 7.97 -10.18
CA VAL A 112 -4.47 8.62 -8.87
C VAL A 112 -4.11 10.11 -8.97
N ARG A 113 -3.28 10.47 -9.96
CA ARG A 113 -2.84 11.85 -10.17
C ARG A 113 -3.98 12.72 -10.67
N GLU A 114 -4.71 12.24 -11.66
CA GLU A 114 -5.89 12.89 -12.22
C GLU A 114 -6.97 13.08 -11.15
N MET A 115 -7.21 12.04 -10.33
CA MET A 115 -8.17 12.08 -9.23
C MET A 115 -7.80 13.16 -8.20
N TYR A 116 -6.59 13.12 -7.63
CA TYR A 116 -6.21 14.08 -6.59
C TYR A 116 -6.07 15.51 -7.12
N ASN A 117 -5.60 15.69 -8.36
CA ASN A 117 -5.59 17.00 -9.02
C ASN A 117 -7.02 17.55 -9.18
N SER A 118 -7.98 16.72 -9.58
CA SER A 118 -9.39 17.12 -9.69
C SER A 118 -10.01 17.48 -8.33
N LEU A 119 -9.52 16.88 -7.24
CA LEU A 119 -9.96 17.17 -5.87
C LEU A 119 -9.20 18.33 -5.21
N GLY A 120 -8.17 18.88 -5.88
CA GLY A 120 -7.32 19.94 -5.33
C GLY A 120 -6.33 19.48 -4.25
N VAL A 121 -6.08 18.17 -4.14
CA VAL A 121 -5.14 17.60 -3.17
C VAL A 121 -3.72 17.59 -3.77
N PRO A 122 -2.73 18.23 -3.14
CA PRO A 122 -1.35 18.23 -3.62
C PRO A 122 -0.77 16.81 -3.60
N ILE A 123 -0.30 16.34 -4.76
CA ILE A 123 0.34 15.01 -4.88
C ILE A 123 1.58 14.89 -3.98
N ILE A 124 2.35 15.97 -3.84
CA ILE A 124 3.53 16.00 -2.96
C ILE A 124 3.10 15.67 -1.51
N GLY A 125 2.01 16.26 -1.03
CA GLY A 125 1.48 15.95 0.30
C GLY A 125 0.99 14.50 0.44
N MET A 126 0.50 13.89 -0.65
CA MET A 126 0.15 12.47 -0.65
C MET A 126 1.39 11.56 -0.61
N LEU A 127 2.48 11.92 -1.29
CA LEU A 127 3.75 11.19 -1.20
C LEU A 127 4.27 11.18 0.24
N ASP A 128 4.31 12.35 0.87
CA ASP A 128 4.74 12.49 2.27
C ASP A 128 3.79 11.76 3.23
N ALA A 129 2.49 11.77 2.94
CA ALA A 129 1.50 11.03 3.71
C ALA A 129 1.73 9.50 3.67
N ILE A 130 2.02 8.94 2.49
CA ILE A 130 2.35 7.52 2.35
C ILE A 130 3.69 7.19 3.00
N GLN A 131 4.67 8.11 2.97
CA GLN A 131 5.94 7.97 3.68
C GLN A 131 5.74 7.92 5.20
N CYS A 132 4.95 8.83 5.79
CA CYS A 132 4.58 8.76 7.20
C CYS A 132 3.83 7.46 7.54
N LEU A 133 2.95 7.00 6.64
CA LEU A 133 2.21 5.76 6.80
C LEU A 133 3.14 4.53 6.79
N LYS A 134 4.16 4.54 5.92
CA LYS A 134 5.23 3.53 5.89
C LYS A 134 5.93 3.50 7.25
N GLU A 135 6.49 4.62 7.69
CA GLU A 135 7.23 4.71 8.96
C GLU A 135 6.41 4.20 10.15
N ALA A 136 5.17 4.67 10.29
CA ALA A 136 4.27 4.22 11.36
C ALA A 136 3.94 2.72 11.28
N SER A 137 3.88 2.15 10.08
CA SER A 137 3.62 0.71 9.88
C SER A 137 4.82 -0.15 10.21
N LEU A 138 6.04 0.29 9.85
CA LEU A 138 7.26 -0.46 10.10
C LEU A 138 7.57 -0.59 11.60
N GLU A 139 7.20 0.41 12.42
CA GLU A 139 7.30 0.32 13.88
C GLU A 139 6.49 -0.84 14.49
N MET A 140 5.49 -1.37 13.78
CA MET A 140 4.63 -2.46 14.27
C MET A 140 5.22 -3.85 14.02
N LEU A 141 6.34 -3.94 13.29
CA LEU A 141 6.86 -5.17 12.71
C LEU A 141 8.30 -5.45 13.11
N GLY A 142 8.68 -6.73 13.08
CA GLY A 142 10.08 -7.16 13.22
C GLY A 142 10.87 -6.91 11.93
N GLN A 143 12.20 -6.90 12.03
CA GLN A 143 13.09 -6.58 10.91
C GLN A 143 12.85 -7.44 9.66
N ASP A 144 12.60 -8.73 9.83
CA ASP A 144 12.33 -9.64 8.71
C ASP A 144 11.02 -9.30 7.99
N ASP A 145 9.99 -8.93 8.74
CA ASP A 145 8.67 -8.56 8.18
C ASP A 145 8.73 -7.23 7.44
N ILE A 146 9.58 -6.30 7.90
CA ILE A 146 9.84 -5.02 7.24
C ILE A 146 10.34 -5.26 5.80
N THR A 147 11.22 -6.23 5.59
CA THR A 147 11.76 -6.54 4.24
C THR A 147 10.67 -6.99 3.27
N ILE A 148 9.58 -7.58 3.78
CA ILE A 148 8.46 -8.06 2.98
C ILE A 148 7.50 -6.91 2.65
N ILE A 149 7.13 -6.08 3.63
CA ILE A 149 6.09 -5.06 3.44
C ILE A 149 6.61 -3.75 2.85
N ALA A 150 7.84 -3.35 3.16
CA ALA A 150 8.40 -2.05 2.73
C ALA A 150 8.36 -1.84 1.20
N PRO A 151 8.66 -2.85 0.35
CA PRO A 151 8.59 -2.70 -1.10
C PRO A 151 7.20 -2.29 -1.63
N TYR A 152 6.11 -2.66 -0.95
CA TYR A 152 4.75 -2.28 -1.36
C TYR A 152 4.47 -0.79 -1.09
N PHE A 153 4.95 -0.25 0.03
CA PHE A 153 4.93 1.20 0.26
C PHE A 153 5.78 1.95 -0.76
N ASP A 154 7.00 1.45 -1.01
CA ASP A 154 7.92 2.05 -1.99
C ASP A 154 7.36 2.01 -3.41
N TYR A 155 6.55 1.01 -3.73
CA TYR A 155 5.84 0.95 -5.00
C TYR A 155 4.80 2.06 -5.13
N ILE A 156 4.02 2.32 -4.06
CA ILE A 156 3.02 3.39 -4.06
C ILE A 156 3.69 4.76 -4.24
N ILE A 157 4.73 5.03 -3.47
CA ILE A 157 5.46 6.31 -3.52
C ILE A 157 6.02 6.55 -4.93
N ARG A 158 6.65 5.53 -5.53
CA ARG A 158 7.15 5.62 -6.92
C ARG A 158 6.03 5.79 -7.94
N GLY A 159 4.89 5.11 -7.76
CA GLY A 159 3.76 5.19 -8.69
C GLY A 159 3.02 6.52 -8.68
N MET A 160 3.06 7.26 -7.56
CA MET A 160 2.47 8.59 -7.43
C MET A 160 3.40 9.73 -7.89
N SER A 161 4.71 9.47 -7.95
CA SER A 161 5.73 10.47 -8.32
C SER A 161 5.62 10.89 -9.78
#